data_AF-B3DPN6-F1
#
_entry.id   AF-B3DPN6-F1
#
_cell.length_a   1.000
_cell.length_b   1.000
_cell.length_c   1.000
_cell.angle_alpha   90.00
_cell.angle_beta   90.00
_cell.angle_gamma   90.00
#
_symmetry.space_group_name_H-M   'P 1'
#
loop_
_entity.id
_entity.type
_entity.pdbx_description
1 polymer ?
#
loop_
_entity_poly.entity_id
_entity_poly.type
_entity_poly.pdbx_seq_one_letter_code
_entity_poly.pdbx_strand_id
1 'polypeptide(L)'
;MRIPSKGEIVRTDTAYQGEIVILPSDSVRLNDVLGDQTRLPRKRWREDPLPMLRTTIAPKTAAQRERLLDALTQLADTDPLLRCEVDSITHEIILSFLGRVQLEVVSALLSEKYKLETVVKEPSVIYMERPLKAASHTIHIEVPPNPFWASIGLSVTPLSLGSGVQYESRVSLGYLNQSFQNAVRDGIRYGLEQGLFGWNVTDCKICFEYGLYYSPVSTPADFRSLAPIVLEQALKESGTQLLEPHLSFILYAPQEYLSRAYHDAPKYCATIETAQVKKDEVVFTGEIPARCIQAYRTDLAFYTNGRSVCLTELKGYQAAVGQPVIQPRRPNSRLDKVRHMFQKVM
;
A
#
# COMPACT_ATOMS: atom_id res chain seq x y z
N MET A 1 -26.75 -25.17 -8.24
CA MET A 1 -25.72 -24.38 -8.93
C MET A 1 -25.89 -24.51 -10.44
N ARG A 2 -25.05 -23.87 -11.26
CA ARG A 2 -25.17 -23.92 -12.72
C ARG A 2 -23.82 -24.24 -13.37
N ILE A 3 -23.81 -25.08 -14.40
CA ILE A 3 -22.60 -25.42 -15.18
C ILE A 3 -22.76 -24.89 -16.61
N PRO A 4 -21.77 -24.16 -17.15
CA PRO A 4 -21.72 -23.85 -18.57
C PRO A 4 -21.37 -25.12 -19.35
N SER A 5 -22.27 -25.60 -20.21
CA SER A 5 -22.05 -26.78 -21.05
C SER A 5 -22.58 -26.52 -22.45
N LYS A 6 -21.71 -26.68 -23.46
CA LYS A 6 -22.03 -26.52 -24.89
C LYS A 6 -22.77 -25.21 -25.24
N GLY A 7 -22.42 -24.11 -24.58
CA GLY A 7 -23.00 -22.79 -24.83
C GLY A 7 -24.31 -22.52 -24.05
N GLU A 8 -24.81 -23.48 -23.27
CA GLU A 8 -25.97 -23.29 -22.40
C GLU A 8 -25.59 -23.34 -20.93
N ILE A 9 -26.38 -22.67 -20.09
CA ILE A 9 -26.22 -22.67 -18.64
C ILE A 9 -27.21 -23.67 -18.04
N VAL A 10 -26.73 -24.86 -17.67
CA VAL A 10 -27.56 -25.95 -17.16
C VAL A 10 -27.57 -25.94 -15.63
N ARG A 11 -28.74 -26.11 -15.01
CA ARG A 11 -28.86 -26.23 -13.55
C ARG A 11 -28.49 -27.64 -13.11
N THR A 12 -27.64 -27.73 -12.08
CA THR A 12 -27.21 -29.00 -11.47
C THR A 12 -27.15 -28.87 -9.95
N ASP A 13 -27.28 -30.00 -9.26
CA ASP A 13 -27.20 -30.11 -7.80
C ASP A 13 -25.82 -30.62 -7.33
N THR A 14 -25.03 -31.26 -8.20
CA THR A 14 -23.70 -31.81 -7.89
C THR A 14 -22.65 -31.43 -8.93
N ALA A 15 -21.40 -31.22 -8.48
CA ALA A 15 -20.26 -30.82 -9.29
C ALA A 15 -19.06 -31.70 -8.90
N TYR A 16 -18.28 -32.07 -9.90
CA TYR A 16 -17.14 -32.94 -9.76
C TYR A 16 -15.82 -32.17 -9.88
N GLN A 17 -14.72 -32.83 -9.49
CA GLN A 17 -13.39 -32.24 -9.56
C GLN A 17 -13.06 -31.80 -10.99
N GLY A 18 -12.63 -30.55 -11.15
CA GLY A 18 -12.25 -29.96 -12.44
C GLY A 18 -13.37 -29.20 -13.16
N GLU A 19 -14.61 -29.25 -12.66
CA GLU A 19 -15.71 -28.47 -13.23
C GLU A 19 -15.71 -27.01 -12.75
N ILE A 20 -16.01 -26.10 -13.68
CA ILE A 20 -16.23 -24.68 -13.37
C ILE A 20 -17.74 -24.47 -13.21
N VAL A 21 -18.16 -24.05 -12.02
CA VAL A 21 -19.58 -23.86 -11.70
C VAL A 21 -19.88 -22.41 -11.34
N ILE A 22 -21.06 -21.94 -11.71
CA ILE A 22 -21.62 -20.66 -11.30
C ILE A 22 -22.49 -20.93 -10.07
N LEU A 23 -22.12 -20.31 -8.96
CA LEU A 23 -22.82 -20.43 -7.69
C LEU A 23 -23.34 -19.05 -7.28
N PRO A 24 -24.66 -18.81 -7.32
CA PRO A 24 -25.22 -17.55 -6.86
C PRO A 24 -25.00 -17.44 -5.34
N SER A 25 -24.31 -16.40 -4.91
CA SER A 25 -24.04 -16.14 -3.49
C SER A 25 -23.78 -14.65 -3.27
N ASP A 26 -24.29 -14.13 -2.16
CA ASP A 26 -24.08 -12.73 -1.75
C ASP A 26 -22.88 -12.59 -0.78
N SER A 27 -22.31 -13.70 -0.31
CA SER A 27 -21.31 -13.71 0.78
C SER A 27 -19.93 -14.21 0.38
N VAL A 28 -19.75 -14.66 -0.86
CA VAL A 28 -18.50 -15.29 -1.32
C VAL A 28 -17.69 -14.29 -2.12
N ARG A 29 -16.43 -14.09 -1.73
CA ARG A 29 -15.48 -13.18 -2.39
C ARG A 29 -14.55 -13.95 -3.32
N LEU A 30 -13.85 -13.20 -4.19
CA LEU A 30 -12.79 -13.76 -5.03
C LEU A 30 -11.74 -14.46 -4.14
N ASN A 31 -11.28 -15.64 -4.55
CA ASN A 31 -10.30 -16.50 -3.85
C ASN A 31 -10.76 -17.10 -2.50
N ASP A 32 -12.04 -16.94 -2.14
CA ASP A 32 -12.61 -17.68 -1.02
C ASP A 32 -12.60 -19.19 -1.30
N VAL A 33 -12.40 -19.95 -0.23
CA VAL A 33 -12.48 -21.41 -0.28
C VAL A 33 -13.80 -21.84 0.31
N LEU A 34 -14.56 -22.58 -0.50
CA LEU A 34 -15.77 -23.25 -0.07
C LEU A 34 -15.42 -24.69 0.34
N GLY A 35 -15.59 -25.02 1.63
CA GLY A 35 -15.35 -26.36 2.18
C GLY A 35 -14.19 -26.44 3.17
N ASP A 36 -13.63 -27.64 3.34
CA ASP A 36 -12.61 -27.95 4.33
C ASP A 36 -11.23 -27.41 3.93
N GLN A 37 -10.77 -26.36 4.62
CA GLN A 37 -9.50 -25.69 4.36
C GLN A 37 -8.28 -26.59 4.65
N THR A 38 -8.43 -27.63 5.49
CA THR A 38 -7.30 -28.50 5.88
C THR A 38 -6.86 -29.45 4.77
N ARG A 39 -7.74 -29.69 3.79
CA ARG A 39 -7.53 -30.60 2.66
C ARG A 39 -6.94 -29.93 1.42
N LEU A 40 -6.73 -28.61 1.44
CA LEU A 40 -6.17 -27.88 0.32
C LEU A 40 -4.63 -27.97 0.30
N PRO A 41 -4.00 -28.09 -0.88
CA PRO A 41 -2.56 -27.93 -0.99
C PRO A 41 -2.15 -26.53 -0.50
N ARG A 42 -1.31 -26.49 0.55
CA ARG A 42 -0.96 -25.30 1.34
C ARG A 42 -0.26 -24.16 0.58
N LYS A 43 0.12 -24.32 -0.69
CA LYS A 43 0.62 -23.22 -1.53
C LYS A 43 -0.54 -22.37 -2.01
N ARG A 44 -1.20 -21.71 -1.07
CA ARG A 44 -2.27 -20.77 -1.37
C ARG A 44 -1.64 -19.46 -1.83
N TRP A 45 -2.28 -18.84 -2.81
CA TRP A 45 -2.04 -17.50 -3.31
C TRP A 45 -2.26 -16.52 -2.15
N ARG A 46 -1.25 -16.37 -1.29
CA ARG A 46 -1.21 -15.41 -0.19
C ARG A 46 -0.13 -14.40 -0.50
N GLU A 47 -0.39 -13.63 -1.52
CA GLU A 47 0.14 -12.29 -1.62
C GLU A 47 -1.11 -11.46 -1.83
N ASP A 48 -1.56 -10.73 -0.80
CA ASP A 48 -2.47 -9.62 -1.02
C ASP A 48 -1.61 -8.57 -1.71
N PRO A 49 -1.65 -8.45 -3.05
CA PRO A 49 -0.75 -7.56 -3.75
C PRO A 49 -1.12 -6.15 -3.31
N LEU A 50 -0.14 -5.44 -2.77
CA LEU A 50 -0.36 -4.06 -2.36
C LEU A 50 -0.50 -3.21 -3.62
N PRO A 51 -1.50 -2.31 -3.69
CA PRO A 51 -1.60 -1.41 -4.81
C PRO A 51 -0.33 -0.57 -4.89
N MET A 52 0.13 -0.33 -6.12
CA MET A 52 1.39 0.35 -6.39
C MET A 52 1.18 1.80 -6.82
N LEU A 53 0.02 2.07 -7.41
CA LEU A 53 -0.37 3.35 -7.94
C LEU A 53 -1.62 3.84 -7.23
N ARG A 54 -1.75 5.16 -7.14
CA ARG A 54 -2.98 5.82 -6.70
C ARG A 54 -3.31 7.01 -7.57
N THR A 55 -4.59 7.32 -7.69
CA THR A 55 -5.07 8.55 -8.33
C THR A 55 -6.26 9.12 -7.58
N THR A 56 -6.52 10.42 -7.75
CA THR A 56 -7.79 11.02 -7.38
C THR A 56 -8.78 10.85 -8.52
N ILE A 57 -9.99 10.39 -8.19
CA ILE A 57 -11.13 10.31 -9.10
C ILE A 57 -12.28 11.18 -8.58
N ALA A 58 -12.93 11.91 -9.48
CA ALA A 58 -14.09 12.74 -9.15
C ALA A 58 -15.16 12.59 -10.24
N PRO A 59 -16.46 12.69 -9.90
CA PRO A 59 -17.49 12.76 -10.92
C PRO A 59 -17.41 14.12 -11.62
N LYS A 60 -17.82 14.20 -12.89
CA LYS A 60 -17.96 15.50 -13.57
C LYS A 60 -18.98 16.42 -12.88
N THR A 61 -19.99 15.84 -12.24
CA THR A 61 -21.04 16.58 -11.52
C THR A 61 -21.05 16.19 -10.05
N ALA A 62 -21.02 17.17 -9.15
CA ALA A 62 -20.99 16.92 -7.70
C ALA A 62 -22.17 16.07 -7.19
N ALA A 63 -23.35 16.20 -7.81
CA ALA A 63 -24.54 15.41 -7.48
C ALA A 63 -24.37 13.89 -7.72
N GLN A 64 -23.40 13.47 -8.53
CA GLN A 64 -23.14 12.06 -8.83
C GLN A 64 -22.11 11.42 -7.89
N ARG A 65 -21.62 12.16 -6.88
CA ARG A 65 -20.57 11.69 -5.97
C ARG A 65 -20.96 10.42 -5.22
N GLU A 66 -22.16 10.35 -4.67
CA GLU A 66 -22.64 9.16 -3.95
C GLU A 66 -22.72 7.95 -4.87
N ARG A 67 -23.32 8.11 -6.06
CA ARG A 67 -23.37 7.05 -7.08
C ARG A 67 -21.98 6.58 -7.52
N LEU A 68 -21.00 7.48 -7.59
CA LEU A 68 -19.62 7.12 -7.91
C LEU A 68 -18.99 6.30 -6.80
N LEU A 69 -19.17 6.69 -5.54
CA LEU A 69 -18.68 5.92 -4.39
C LEU A 69 -19.27 4.51 -4.38
N ASP A 70 -20.59 4.38 -4.56
CA ASP A 70 -21.27 3.09 -4.61
C ASP A 70 -20.74 2.21 -5.74
N ALA A 71 -20.56 2.78 -6.93
CA ALA A 71 -20.02 2.06 -8.09
C ALA A 71 -18.57 1.60 -7.86
N LEU A 72 -17.73 2.46 -7.28
CA LEU A 72 -16.33 2.12 -6.97
C LEU A 72 -16.24 1.05 -5.89
N THR A 73 -17.09 1.09 -4.86
CA THR A 73 -17.17 0.04 -3.84
C THR A 73 -17.55 -1.30 -4.45
N GLN A 74 -18.55 -1.34 -5.34
CA GLN A 74 -18.92 -2.57 -6.04
C GLN A 74 -17.80 -3.12 -6.94
N LEU A 75 -17.04 -2.23 -7.58
CA LEU A 75 -15.86 -2.63 -8.37
C LEU A 75 -14.75 -3.18 -7.48
N ALA A 76 -14.48 -2.55 -6.33
CA ALA A 76 -13.48 -3.01 -5.35
C ALA A 76 -13.85 -4.36 -4.71
N ASP A 77 -15.15 -4.64 -4.52
CA ASP A 77 -15.61 -5.96 -4.08
C ASP A 77 -15.36 -7.07 -5.12
N THR A 78 -15.31 -6.69 -6.40
CA THR A 78 -15.06 -7.61 -7.52
C THR A 78 -13.56 -7.82 -7.77
N ASP A 79 -12.75 -6.77 -7.57
CA ASP A 79 -11.31 -6.77 -7.76
C ASP A 79 -10.58 -6.39 -6.46
N PRO A 80 -10.03 -7.36 -5.71
CA PRO A 80 -9.33 -7.10 -4.45
C PRO A 80 -8.09 -6.19 -4.57
N LEU A 81 -7.56 -6.01 -5.78
CA LEU A 81 -6.41 -5.14 -6.05
C LEU A 81 -6.80 -3.67 -6.20
N LEU A 82 -8.10 -3.41 -6.33
CA LEU A 82 -8.67 -2.08 -6.39
C LEU A 82 -9.10 -1.67 -4.98
N ARG A 83 -8.51 -0.59 -4.46
CA ARG A 83 -8.91 -0.02 -3.17
C ARG A 83 -9.43 1.39 -3.37
N CYS A 84 -10.62 1.64 -2.84
CA CYS A 84 -11.24 2.95 -2.83
C CYS A 84 -11.24 3.49 -1.39
N GLU A 85 -10.67 4.67 -1.21
CA GLU A 85 -10.66 5.39 0.06
C GLU A 85 -11.15 6.82 -0.15
N VAL A 86 -11.81 7.39 0.85
CA VAL A 86 -12.15 8.81 0.84
C VAL A 86 -11.19 9.52 1.77
N ASP A 87 -10.47 10.50 1.23
CA ASP A 87 -9.59 11.33 2.06
C ASP A 87 -10.44 12.16 3.03
N SER A 88 -10.14 12.07 4.32
CA SER A 88 -10.92 12.74 5.37
C SER A 88 -10.79 14.27 5.36
N ILE A 89 -9.83 14.83 4.62
CA ILE A 89 -9.45 16.24 4.63
C ILE A 89 -9.95 16.94 3.38
N THR A 90 -9.55 16.42 2.23
CA THR A 90 -9.87 17.01 0.93
C THR A 90 -11.23 16.55 0.46
N HIS A 91 -11.78 15.52 1.11
CA HIS A 91 -12.95 14.78 0.66
C HIS A 91 -12.77 14.27 -0.77
N GLU A 92 -11.53 14.16 -1.27
CA GLU A 92 -11.25 13.56 -2.56
C GLU A 92 -11.40 12.04 -2.46
N ILE A 93 -11.85 11.42 -3.55
CA ILE A 93 -11.93 9.95 -3.64
C ILE A 93 -10.60 9.48 -4.21
N ILE A 94 -9.88 8.68 -3.44
CA ILE A 94 -8.58 8.12 -3.80
C ILE A 94 -8.80 6.67 -4.24
N LEU A 95 -8.37 6.37 -5.45
CA LEU A 95 -8.39 5.04 -6.03
C LEU A 95 -6.97 4.50 -6.12
N SER A 96 -6.71 3.37 -5.47
CA SER A 96 -5.41 2.67 -5.50
C SER A 96 -5.54 1.38 -6.30
N PHE A 97 -4.54 1.09 -7.14
CA PHE A 97 -4.58 0.01 -8.12
C PHE A 97 -3.16 -0.46 -8.49
N LEU A 98 -3.05 -1.57 -9.22
CA LEU A 98 -1.77 -2.19 -9.56
C LEU A 98 -1.10 -1.51 -10.77
N GLY A 99 -1.86 -1.21 -11.83
CA GLY A 99 -1.33 -0.67 -13.08
C GLY A 99 -2.31 0.20 -13.85
N ARG A 100 -1.80 1.10 -14.71
CA ARG A 100 -2.61 2.05 -15.50
C ARG A 100 -3.68 1.38 -16.37
N VAL A 101 -3.43 0.19 -16.91
CA VAL A 101 -4.44 -0.58 -17.68
C VAL A 101 -5.67 -0.89 -16.83
N GLN A 102 -5.48 -1.23 -15.55
CA GLN A 102 -6.59 -1.46 -14.62
C GLN A 102 -7.43 -0.20 -14.43
N LEU A 103 -6.79 0.97 -14.34
CA LEU A 103 -7.47 2.27 -14.24
C LEU A 103 -8.30 2.58 -15.50
N GLU A 104 -7.77 2.27 -16.69
CA GLU A 104 -8.49 2.44 -17.97
C GLU A 104 -9.74 1.55 -18.03
N VAL A 105 -9.61 0.29 -17.62
CA VAL A 105 -10.74 -0.65 -17.52
C VAL A 105 -11.78 -0.16 -16.51
N VAL A 106 -11.36 0.29 -15.32
CA VAL A 106 -12.27 0.85 -14.32
C VAL A 106 -13.01 2.07 -14.87
N SER A 107 -12.31 2.97 -15.57
CA SER A 107 -12.91 4.16 -16.18
C SER A 107 -13.93 3.79 -17.27
N ALA A 108 -13.63 2.78 -18.10
CA ALA A 108 -14.56 2.25 -19.09
C ALA A 108 -15.80 1.64 -18.44
N LEU A 109 -15.64 0.82 -17.39
CA LEU A 109 -16.76 0.22 -16.66
C LEU A 109 -17.67 1.26 -16.01
N LEU A 110 -17.09 2.33 -15.42
CA LEU A 110 -17.85 3.45 -14.87
C LEU A 110 -18.72 4.13 -15.94
N SER A 111 -18.17 4.35 -17.13
CA SER A 111 -18.89 4.95 -18.25
C SER A 111 -19.96 4.00 -18.83
N GLU A 112 -19.61 2.75 -19.13
CA GLU A 112 -20.47 1.82 -19.86
C GLU A 112 -21.58 1.23 -18.99
N LYS A 113 -21.23 0.73 -17.80
CA LYS A 113 -22.16 0.02 -16.91
C LYS A 113 -22.92 0.98 -16.00
N TYR A 114 -22.23 1.97 -15.42
CA TYR A 114 -22.83 2.86 -14.43
C TYR A 114 -23.30 4.21 -14.99
N LYS A 115 -22.97 4.50 -16.26
CA LYS A 115 -23.28 5.77 -16.95
C LYS A 115 -22.74 6.98 -16.18
N LEU A 116 -21.55 6.84 -15.61
CA LEU A 116 -20.86 7.87 -14.85
C LEU A 116 -19.67 8.40 -15.64
N GLU A 117 -19.64 9.71 -15.84
CA GLU A 117 -18.48 10.38 -16.41
C GLU A 117 -17.58 10.91 -15.29
N THR A 118 -16.33 10.46 -15.28
CA THR A 118 -15.36 10.80 -14.24
C THR A 118 -14.17 11.58 -14.78
N VAL A 119 -13.61 12.43 -13.93
CA VAL A 119 -12.32 13.10 -14.13
C VAL A 119 -11.30 12.42 -13.25
N VAL A 120 -10.21 11.96 -13.85
CA VAL A 120 -9.13 11.23 -13.18
C VAL A 120 -7.85 12.06 -13.26
N LYS A 121 -7.16 12.25 -12.13
CA LYS A 121 -5.85 12.91 -12.12
C LYS A 121 -4.75 11.97 -12.60
N GLU A 122 -3.58 12.52 -12.89
CA GLU A 122 -2.40 11.71 -13.25
C GLU A 122 -2.05 10.74 -12.10
N PRO A 123 -1.90 9.43 -12.37
CA PRO A 123 -1.52 8.46 -11.34
C PRO A 123 -0.17 8.77 -10.70
N SER A 124 -0.10 8.60 -9.38
CA SER A 124 1.11 8.73 -8.58
C SER A 124 1.49 7.39 -7.96
N VAL A 125 2.78 7.17 -7.75
CA VAL A 125 3.28 5.97 -7.07
C VAL A 125 3.04 6.07 -5.56
N ILE A 126 2.69 4.94 -4.95
CA ILE A 126 2.58 4.82 -3.50
C ILE A 126 3.96 4.50 -2.93
N TYR A 127 4.56 5.47 -2.24
CA TYR A 127 5.83 5.29 -1.53
C TYR A 127 5.58 4.75 -0.12
N MET A 128 6.64 4.22 0.48
CA MET A 128 6.71 3.86 1.90
C MET A 128 7.92 4.52 2.55
N GLU A 129 7.96 4.54 3.88
CA GLU A 129 9.10 5.04 4.65
C GLU A 129 9.73 3.92 5.47
N ARG A 130 11.05 3.94 5.59
CA ARG A 130 11.80 3.03 6.44
C ARG A 130 12.76 3.80 7.35
N PRO A 131 12.81 3.52 8.66
CA PRO A 131 13.81 4.07 9.56
C PRO A 131 15.23 3.68 9.11
N LEU A 132 16.22 4.56 9.28
CA LEU A 132 17.61 4.28 8.90
C LEU A 132 18.44 3.70 10.04
N LYS A 133 18.17 4.09 11.28
CA LYS A 133 18.98 3.75 12.45
C LYS A 133 18.09 3.38 13.63
N ALA A 134 18.64 2.64 14.58
CA ALA A 134 17.95 2.43 15.85
C ALA A 134 17.89 3.76 16.61
N ALA A 135 16.70 4.14 17.06
CA ALA A 135 16.48 5.34 17.87
C ALA A 135 15.42 5.05 18.93
N SER A 136 15.46 5.80 20.03
CA SER A 136 14.48 5.67 21.09
C SER A 136 14.16 7.03 21.67
N HIS A 137 12.88 7.33 21.80
CA HIS A 137 12.43 8.60 22.33
C HIS A 137 11.44 8.35 23.47
N THR A 138 11.53 9.15 24.53
CA THR A 138 10.61 9.10 25.67
C THR A 138 10.06 10.47 25.94
N ILE A 139 8.73 10.57 25.99
CA ILE A 139 8.04 11.77 26.43
C ILE A 139 7.46 11.49 27.81
N HIS A 140 7.82 12.33 28.78
CA HIS A 140 7.39 12.20 30.16
C HIS A 140 6.13 13.04 30.45
N ILE A 141 5.27 12.52 31.32
CA ILE A 141 4.15 13.23 31.95
C ILE A 141 4.68 14.45 32.71
N GLU A 142 3.92 15.53 32.78
CA GLU A 142 4.27 16.79 33.47
C GLU A 142 5.53 17.51 32.96
N VAL A 143 6.17 17.02 31.90
CA VAL A 143 7.29 17.69 31.23
C VAL A 143 6.75 18.42 29.99
N PRO A 144 6.77 19.77 29.96
CA PRO A 144 6.39 20.52 28.76
C PRO A 144 7.24 20.08 27.56
N PRO A 145 6.68 19.94 26.35
CA PRO A 145 5.35 20.38 25.93
C PRO A 145 4.25 19.31 26.00
N ASN A 146 4.44 18.21 26.73
CA ASN A 146 3.45 17.13 26.80
C ASN A 146 2.16 17.57 27.52
N PRO A 147 0.99 17.63 26.85
CA PRO A 147 -0.27 18.02 27.48
C PRO A 147 -1.06 16.83 28.04
N PHE A 148 -0.56 15.61 27.86
CA PHE A 148 -1.27 14.38 28.21
C PHE A 148 -0.81 13.84 29.57
N TRP A 149 -1.75 13.26 30.31
CA TRP A 149 -1.45 12.53 31.55
C TRP A 149 -0.90 11.13 31.24
N ALA A 150 0.18 11.04 30.47
CA ALA A 150 0.86 9.79 30.16
C ALA A 150 2.34 10.04 29.87
N SER A 151 3.20 9.09 30.25
CA SER A 151 4.54 8.96 29.69
C SER A 151 4.60 7.74 28.79
N ILE A 152 5.27 7.87 27.65
CA ILE A 152 5.53 6.77 26.72
C ILE A 152 6.97 6.87 26.23
N GLY A 153 7.69 5.76 26.32
CA GLY A 153 8.99 5.53 25.69
C GLY A 153 8.89 4.44 24.63
N LEU A 154 9.25 4.79 23.39
CA LEU A 154 9.28 3.87 22.26
C LEU A 154 10.71 3.78 21.72
N SER A 155 11.11 2.57 21.32
CA SER A 155 12.29 2.37 20.48
C SER A 155 11.86 1.88 19.10
N VAL A 156 12.53 2.39 18.06
CA VAL A 156 12.34 2.01 16.66
C VAL A 156 13.66 1.46 16.16
N THR A 157 13.64 0.23 15.65
CA THR A 157 14.81 -0.43 15.07
C THR A 157 14.51 -0.81 13.62
N PRO A 158 15.37 -0.47 12.65
CA PRO A 158 15.17 -0.87 11.27
C PRO A 158 15.32 -2.38 11.10
N LEU A 159 14.45 -2.98 10.29
CA LEU A 159 14.54 -4.38 9.87
C LEU A 159 14.99 -4.49 8.42
N SER A 160 15.27 -5.71 7.94
CA SER A 160 15.51 -5.97 6.52
C SER A 160 14.31 -5.58 5.66
N LEU A 161 14.56 -5.24 4.39
CA LEU A 161 13.48 -4.92 3.45
C LEU A 161 12.50 -6.08 3.31
N GLY A 162 11.20 -5.78 3.30
CA GLY A 162 10.13 -6.78 3.21
C GLY A 162 9.81 -7.51 4.52
N SER A 163 10.41 -7.10 5.65
CA SER A 163 10.10 -7.69 6.97
C SER A 163 8.77 -7.18 7.54
N GLY A 164 8.25 -6.07 7.00
CA GLY A 164 7.06 -5.42 7.50
C GLY A 164 7.25 -4.79 8.88
N VAL A 165 6.14 -4.49 9.55
CA VAL A 165 6.14 -3.89 10.88
C VAL A 165 6.02 -4.97 11.94
N GLN A 166 6.94 -4.94 12.91
CA GLN A 166 6.89 -5.79 14.10
C GLN A 166 6.67 -4.92 15.34
N TYR A 167 5.79 -5.37 16.23
CA TYR A 167 5.51 -4.68 17.50
C TYR A 167 5.80 -5.60 18.68
N GLU A 168 6.52 -5.09 19.66
CA GLU A 168 6.79 -5.76 20.93
C GLU A 168 6.49 -4.82 22.10
N SER A 169 6.02 -5.36 23.22
CA SER A 169 5.92 -4.61 24.48
C SER A 169 6.78 -5.24 25.55
N ARG A 170 7.65 -4.44 26.16
CA ARG A 170 8.48 -4.82 27.32
C ARG A 170 7.85 -4.40 28.65
N VAL A 171 6.77 -3.61 28.60
CA VAL A 171 6.01 -3.20 29.78
C VAL A 171 5.14 -4.36 30.26
N SER A 172 5.28 -4.75 31.53
CA SER A 172 4.52 -5.86 32.07
C SER A 172 3.02 -5.55 32.18
N LEU A 173 2.17 -6.54 31.90
CA LEU A 173 0.71 -6.43 32.04
C LEU A 173 0.25 -6.17 33.48
N GLY A 174 1.06 -6.58 34.47
CA GLY A 174 0.80 -6.31 35.88
C GLY A 174 1.05 -4.84 36.27
N TYR A 175 1.98 -4.15 35.58
CA TYR A 175 2.27 -2.74 35.82
C TYR A 175 1.31 -1.82 35.07
N LEU A 176 1.15 -2.05 33.76
CA LEU A 176 0.24 -1.29 32.91
C LEU A 176 -0.76 -2.25 32.27
N ASN A 177 -2.04 -2.07 32.59
CA ASN A 177 -3.08 -2.99 32.17
C ASN A 177 -3.19 -3.11 30.63
N GLN A 178 -3.85 -4.18 30.17
CA GLN A 178 -4.01 -4.47 28.75
C GLN A 178 -4.73 -3.35 27.97
N SER A 179 -5.64 -2.61 28.60
CA SER A 179 -6.40 -1.54 27.92
C SER A 179 -5.50 -0.36 27.51
N PHE A 180 -4.57 0.04 28.38
CA PHE A 180 -3.57 1.06 28.06
C PHE A 180 -2.58 0.56 27.00
N GLN A 181 -2.10 -0.67 27.12
CA GLN A 181 -1.17 -1.24 26.12
C GLN A 181 -1.82 -1.35 24.73
N ASN A 182 -3.09 -1.76 24.66
CA ASN A 182 -3.86 -1.76 23.42
C ASN A 182 -3.98 -0.35 22.84
N ALA A 183 -4.24 0.65 23.68
CA ALA A 183 -4.33 2.04 23.25
C ALA A 183 -3.01 2.58 22.67
N VAL A 184 -1.87 2.22 23.28
CA VAL A 184 -0.53 2.51 22.72
C VAL A 184 -0.36 1.85 21.36
N ARG A 185 -0.71 0.55 21.24
CA ARG A 185 -0.61 -0.18 19.98
C ARG A 185 -1.48 0.44 18.87
N ASP A 186 -2.71 0.87 19.20
CA ASP A 186 -3.58 1.57 18.26
C ASP A 186 -2.97 2.91 17.81
N GLY A 187 -2.42 3.67 18.76
CA GLY A 187 -1.75 4.94 18.47
C GLY A 187 -0.49 4.77 17.62
N ILE A 188 0.28 3.70 17.84
CA ILE A 188 1.43 3.33 16.99
C ILE A 188 0.96 2.99 15.58
N ARG A 189 -0.08 2.16 15.43
CA ARG A 189 -0.65 1.82 14.12
C ARG A 189 -1.07 3.06 13.35
N TYR A 190 -1.76 3.98 14.00
CA TYR A 190 -2.11 5.28 13.42
C TYR A 190 -0.87 6.11 13.04
N GLY A 191 0.15 6.16 13.90
CA GLY A 191 1.39 6.87 13.62
C GLY A 191 2.17 6.30 12.44
N LEU A 192 2.09 4.99 12.21
CA LEU A 192 2.73 4.32 11.08
C LEU A 192 2.05 4.55 9.74
N GLU A 193 0.80 5.01 9.71
CA GLU A 193 0.16 5.42 8.46
C GLU A 193 0.85 6.64 7.84
N GLN A 194 1.54 7.47 8.64
CA GLN A 194 2.19 8.68 8.16
C GLN A 194 3.54 8.93 8.86
N GLY A 195 4.61 8.60 8.15
CA GLY A 195 6.00 8.91 8.49
C GLY A 195 6.36 10.39 8.26
N LEU A 196 7.65 10.69 8.28
CA LEU A 196 8.16 12.07 8.19
C LEU A 196 7.83 12.73 6.84
N PHE A 197 7.82 11.95 5.77
CA PHE A 197 7.45 12.38 4.43
C PHE A 197 5.96 12.15 4.12
N GLY A 198 5.17 11.72 5.12
CA GLY A 198 3.72 11.56 5.01
C GLY A 198 3.26 10.22 4.44
N TRP A 199 4.16 9.25 4.28
CA TRP A 199 3.86 7.93 3.73
C TRP A 199 3.84 6.84 4.80
N ASN A 200 3.25 5.69 4.51
CA ASN A 200 3.22 4.57 5.44
C ASN A 200 4.63 4.08 5.78
N VAL A 201 4.90 3.87 7.06
CA VAL A 201 6.19 3.38 7.57
C VAL A 201 6.16 1.85 7.60
N THR A 202 7.25 1.22 7.12
CA THR A 202 7.41 -0.23 7.05
C THR A 202 8.83 -0.66 7.49
N ASP A 203 9.06 -1.97 7.50
CA ASP A 203 10.36 -2.62 7.74
C ASP A 203 11.05 -2.14 9.01
N CYS A 204 10.30 -2.15 10.12
CA CYS A 204 10.78 -1.70 11.41
C CYS A 204 10.18 -2.52 12.55
N LYS A 205 10.96 -2.62 13.64
CA LYS A 205 10.54 -3.16 14.92
C LYS A 205 10.32 -2.01 15.88
N ILE A 206 9.14 -1.95 16.48
CA ILE A 206 8.75 -0.95 17.47
C ILE A 206 8.60 -1.66 18.80
N CYS A 207 9.39 -1.24 19.79
CA CYS A 207 9.26 -1.75 21.14
C CYS A 207 8.66 -0.67 22.05
N PHE A 208 7.61 -1.03 22.79
CA PHE A 208 7.11 -0.23 23.89
C PHE A 208 7.95 -0.53 25.14
N GLU A 209 8.90 0.36 25.42
CA GLU A 209 9.94 0.19 26.44
C GLU A 209 9.47 0.67 27.81
N TYR A 210 8.80 1.83 27.85
CA TYR A 210 8.50 2.54 29.09
C TYR A 210 7.10 3.15 29.03
N GLY A 211 6.32 3.00 30.10
CA GLY A 211 5.07 3.70 30.30
C GLY A 211 4.97 4.19 31.74
N LEU A 212 4.33 5.34 31.95
CA LEU A 212 3.97 5.82 33.30
C LEU A 212 2.60 6.47 33.25
N TYR A 213 1.80 6.23 34.27
CA TYR A 213 0.45 6.78 34.43
C TYR A 213 0.23 7.21 35.88
N TYR A 214 -0.65 8.18 36.09
CA TYR A 214 -1.14 8.61 37.39
C TYR A 214 -2.64 8.33 37.50
N SER A 215 -3.03 7.51 38.48
CA SER A 215 -4.44 7.34 38.80
C SER A 215 -4.93 8.52 39.64
N PRO A 216 -6.14 9.07 39.37
CA PRO A 216 -7.14 8.63 38.40
C PRO A 216 -7.11 9.39 37.05
N VAL A 217 -6.16 10.30 36.84
CA VAL A 217 -6.19 11.28 35.74
C VAL A 217 -5.76 10.70 34.38
N SER A 218 -4.91 9.68 34.38
CA SER A 218 -4.43 9.04 33.16
C SER A 218 -5.48 8.13 32.53
N THR A 219 -5.80 8.37 31.26
CA THR A 219 -6.74 7.54 30.50
C THR A 219 -6.08 6.81 29.35
N PRO A 220 -6.63 5.67 28.88
CA PRO A 220 -6.13 5.02 27.66
C PRO A 220 -6.15 5.95 26.42
N ALA A 221 -7.04 6.94 26.39
CA ALA A 221 -7.08 7.92 25.30
C ALA A 221 -5.84 8.82 25.27
N ASP A 222 -5.24 9.11 26.42
CA ASP A 222 -4.00 9.89 26.53
C ASP A 222 -2.84 9.11 25.91
N PHE A 223 -2.73 7.81 26.23
CA PHE A 223 -1.74 6.93 25.64
C PHE A 223 -1.90 6.78 24.13
N ARG A 224 -3.14 6.61 23.65
CA ARG A 224 -3.45 6.54 22.21
C ARG A 224 -3.04 7.81 21.46
N SER A 225 -3.20 8.97 22.08
CA SER A 225 -2.89 10.26 21.46
C SER A 225 -1.40 10.59 21.52
N LEU A 226 -0.71 10.19 22.59
CA LEU A 226 0.72 10.46 22.77
C LEU A 226 1.61 9.51 21.94
N ALA A 227 1.23 8.24 21.80
CA ALA A 227 1.99 7.23 21.06
C ALA A 227 2.44 7.66 19.63
N PRO A 228 1.59 8.20 18.75
CA PRO A 228 2.02 8.63 17.42
C PRO A 228 3.03 9.79 17.45
N ILE A 229 2.99 10.63 18.49
CA ILE A 229 3.90 11.77 18.65
C ILE A 229 5.27 11.27 19.10
N VAL A 230 5.32 10.35 20.07
CA VAL A 230 6.59 9.70 20.48
C VAL A 230 7.22 8.96 19.32
N LEU A 231 6.42 8.24 18.54
CA LEU A 231 6.89 7.54 17.34
C LEU A 231 7.47 8.52 16.32
N GLU A 232 6.80 9.65 16.06
CA GLU A 232 7.29 10.68 15.14
C GLU A 232 8.67 11.23 15.59
N GLN A 233 8.88 11.47 16.89
CA GLN A 233 10.18 11.91 17.40
C GLN A 233 11.26 10.85 17.26
N ALA A 234 10.95 9.58 17.59
CA ALA A 234 11.87 8.47 17.37
C ALA A 234 12.23 8.30 15.88
N LEU A 235 11.28 8.51 14.97
CA LEU A 235 11.53 8.49 13.52
C LEU A 235 12.41 9.66 13.07
N LYS A 236 12.23 10.87 13.63
CA LYS A 236 13.11 12.03 13.36
C LYS A 236 14.54 11.75 13.77
N GLU A 237 14.74 11.19 14.96
CA GLU A 237 16.07 10.83 15.48
C GLU A 237 16.72 9.70 14.67
N SER A 238 15.94 8.69 14.26
CA SER A 238 16.41 7.62 13.38
C SER A 238 16.81 8.15 12.00
N GLY A 239 16.11 9.18 11.52
CA GLY A 239 15.99 9.49 10.10
C GLY A 239 15.15 8.44 9.36
N THR A 240 14.51 8.85 8.26
CA THR A 240 13.76 7.95 7.38
C THR A 240 14.26 8.03 5.95
N GLN A 241 14.09 6.92 5.23
CA GLN A 241 14.34 6.81 3.79
C GLN A 241 13.04 6.42 3.09
N LEU A 242 12.78 7.03 1.94
CA LEU A 242 11.66 6.63 1.10
C LEU A 242 11.98 5.34 0.37
N LEU A 243 11.00 4.47 0.29
CA LEU A 243 10.99 3.28 -0.51
C LEU A 243 10.00 3.46 -1.66
N GLU A 244 10.41 3.06 -2.86
CA GLU A 244 9.55 2.99 -4.03
C GLU A 244 9.37 1.53 -4.48
N PRO A 245 8.16 1.16 -4.95
CA PRO A 245 7.90 -0.19 -5.42
C PRO A 245 8.68 -0.46 -6.71
N HIS A 246 9.34 -1.61 -6.72
CA HIS A 246 10.11 -2.13 -7.84
C HIS A 246 9.42 -3.33 -8.44
N LEU A 247 9.38 -3.33 -9.77
CA LEU A 247 8.80 -4.37 -10.59
C LEU A 247 9.91 -5.27 -11.12
N SER A 248 9.72 -6.58 -11.06
CA SER A 248 10.41 -7.47 -11.99
C SER A 248 9.77 -7.29 -13.36
N PHE A 249 10.59 -7.28 -14.41
CA PHE A 249 10.08 -7.25 -15.78
C PHE A 249 10.66 -8.38 -16.62
N ILE A 250 9.83 -8.87 -17.54
CA ILE A 250 10.23 -9.74 -18.63
C ILE A 250 9.84 -9.03 -19.92
N LEU A 251 10.86 -8.66 -20.69
CA LEU A 251 10.72 -7.91 -21.92
C LEU A 251 11.06 -8.79 -23.11
N TYR A 252 10.12 -8.93 -24.04
CA TYR A 252 10.28 -9.56 -25.34
C TYR A 252 10.37 -8.46 -26.40
N ALA A 253 11.41 -8.49 -27.22
CA ALA A 253 11.57 -7.58 -28.35
C ALA A 253 12.24 -8.30 -29.53
N PRO A 254 12.01 -7.85 -30.78
CA PRO A 254 12.78 -8.35 -31.93
C PRO A 254 14.28 -8.11 -31.75
N GLN A 255 15.11 -9.05 -32.20
CA GLN A 255 16.57 -8.97 -32.05
C GLN A 255 17.19 -7.69 -32.64
N GLU A 256 16.58 -7.13 -33.69
CA GLU A 256 16.96 -5.86 -34.32
C GLU A 256 17.06 -4.69 -33.33
N TYR A 257 16.26 -4.71 -32.25
CA TYR A 257 16.21 -3.64 -31.26
C TYR A 257 16.98 -3.96 -29.97
N LEU A 258 17.73 -5.06 -29.92
CA LEU A 258 18.48 -5.49 -28.74
C LEU A 258 19.35 -4.38 -28.18
N SER A 259 20.19 -3.76 -29.02
CA SER A 259 21.10 -2.70 -28.59
C SER A 259 20.35 -1.51 -28.04
N ARG A 260 19.27 -1.08 -28.70
CA ARG A 260 18.48 0.07 -28.26
C ARG A 260 17.80 -0.20 -26.92
N ALA A 261 17.14 -1.35 -26.77
CA ALA A 261 16.45 -1.73 -25.54
C ALA A 261 17.42 -1.81 -24.35
N TYR A 262 18.61 -2.35 -24.57
CA TYR A 262 19.65 -2.44 -23.54
C TYR A 262 20.17 -1.05 -23.09
N HIS A 263 20.35 -0.12 -24.02
CA HIS A 263 20.85 1.23 -23.70
C HIS A 263 19.76 2.17 -23.16
N ASP A 264 18.49 1.92 -23.47
CA ASP A 264 17.37 2.70 -22.92
C ASP A 264 17.01 2.28 -21.48
N ALA A 265 17.24 1.04 -21.08
CA ALA A 265 16.89 0.55 -19.74
C ALA A 265 17.46 1.44 -18.60
N PRO A 266 18.76 1.82 -18.59
CA PRO A 266 19.30 2.72 -17.57
C PRO A 266 18.67 4.11 -17.54
N LYS A 267 18.18 4.63 -18.68
CA LYS A 267 17.49 5.93 -18.73
C LYS A 267 16.20 5.92 -17.92
N TYR A 268 15.57 4.76 -17.83
CA TYR A 268 14.36 4.50 -17.04
C TYR A 268 14.65 3.94 -15.65
N CYS A 269 15.91 4.05 -15.19
CA CYS A 269 16.38 3.47 -13.93
C CYS A 269 16.15 1.94 -13.85
N ALA A 270 16.06 1.26 -14.99
CA ALA A 270 15.89 -0.18 -15.05
C ALA A 270 17.25 -0.88 -15.02
N THR A 271 17.36 -1.96 -14.27
CA THR A 271 18.55 -2.81 -14.18
C THR A 271 18.26 -4.13 -14.90
N ILE A 272 19.04 -4.44 -15.94
CA ILE A 272 18.94 -5.72 -16.65
C ILE A 272 19.78 -6.75 -15.91
N GLU A 273 19.17 -7.85 -15.51
CA GLU A 273 19.82 -8.99 -14.87
C GLU A 273 20.30 -10.01 -15.91
N THR A 274 19.44 -10.34 -16.89
CA THR A 274 19.80 -11.29 -17.95
C THR A 274 19.27 -10.83 -19.31
N ALA A 275 20.01 -11.20 -20.36
CA ALA A 275 19.60 -11.03 -21.75
C ALA A 275 19.79 -12.36 -22.48
N GLN A 276 18.72 -12.92 -23.03
CA GLN A 276 18.74 -14.18 -23.75
C GLN A 276 18.17 -13.98 -25.15
N VAL A 277 18.91 -14.40 -26.18
CA VAL A 277 18.40 -14.43 -27.55
C VAL A 277 17.73 -15.79 -27.79
N LYS A 278 16.45 -15.77 -28.17
CA LYS A 278 15.64 -16.94 -28.51
C LYS A 278 15.14 -16.79 -29.94
N LYS A 279 15.82 -17.46 -30.88
CA LYS A 279 15.53 -17.37 -32.32
C LYS A 279 15.63 -15.90 -32.79
N ASP A 280 14.52 -15.31 -33.23
CA ASP A 280 14.43 -13.94 -33.74
C ASP A 280 14.05 -12.90 -32.67
N GLU A 281 13.86 -13.33 -31.41
CA GLU A 281 13.50 -12.49 -30.28
C GLU A 281 14.62 -12.42 -29.25
N VAL A 282 14.73 -11.28 -28.56
CA VAL A 282 15.52 -11.12 -27.36
C VAL A 282 14.59 -10.99 -26.16
N VAL A 283 14.92 -11.72 -25.09
CA VAL A 283 14.24 -11.69 -23.80
C VAL A 283 15.17 -11.05 -22.79
N PHE A 284 14.77 -9.90 -22.24
CA PHE A 284 15.45 -9.28 -21.12
C PHE A 284 14.68 -9.54 -19.83
N THR A 285 15.39 -9.89 -18.78
CA THR A 285 14.84 -9.93 -17.42
C THR A 285 15.56 -8.92 -16.55
N GLY A 286 14.83 -8.28 -15.66
CA GLY A 286 15.43 -7.29 -14.77
C GLY A 286 14.44 -6.67 -13.82
N GLU A 287 14.85 -5.54 -13.25
CA GLU A 287 14.07 -4.74 -12.31
C GLU A 287 13.89 -3.32 -12.81
N ILE A 288 12.74 -2.70 -12.50
CA ILE A 288 12.44 -1.33 -12.86
C ILE A 288 11.55 -0.66 -11.81
N PRO A 289 11.79 0.61 -11.43
CA PRO A 289 10.88 1.35 -10.58
C PRO A 289 9.49 1.51 -11.22
N ALA A 290 8.44 1.38 -10.40
CA ALA A 290 7.05 1.50 -10.88
C ALA A 290 6.73 2.89 -11.48
N ARG A 291 7.47 3.94 -11.11
CA ARG A 291 7.31 5.29 -11.68
C ARG A 291 7.74 5.38 -13.15
N CYS A 292 8.68 4.54 -13.58
CA CYS A 292 9.31 4.63 -14.91
C CYS A 292 8.72 3.66 -15.93
N ILE A 293 8.08 2.57 -15.47
CA ILE A 293 7.63 1.47 -16.34
C ILE A 293 6.67 1.92 -17.44
N GLN A 294 5.78 2.88 -17.16
CA GLN A 294 4.80 3.30 -18.14
C GLN A 294 5.47 4.03 -19.32
N ALA A 295 6.36 4.98 -19.01
CA ALA A 295 7.10 5.70 -20.02
C ALA A 295 7.96 4.73 -20.85
N TYR A 296 8.59 3.75 -20.17
CA TYR A 296 9.35 2.72 -20.86
C TYR A 296 8.49 1.86 -21.80
N ARG A 297 7.29 1.43 -21.37
CA ARG A 297 6.35 0.66 -22.20
C ARG A 297 5.91 1.43 -23.44
N THR A 298 5.59 2.72 -23.30
CA THR A 298 5.17 3.57 -24.41
C THR A 298 6.30 3.72 -25.43
N ASP A 299 7.50 4.05 -24.98
CA ASP A 299 8.67 4.22 -25.86
C ASP A 299 9.04 2.93 -26.57
N LEU A 300 9.06 1.83 -25.81
CA LEU A 300 9.32 0.49 -26.32
C LEU A 300 8.33 0.09 -27.41
N ALA A 301 7.03 0.28 -27.18
CA ALA A 301 6.02 0.01 -28.19
C ALA A 301 6.21 0.90 -29.44
N PHE A 302 6.58 2.16 -29.24
CA PHE A 302 6.81 3.10 -30.34
C PHE A 302 7.98 2.69 -31.23
N TYR A 303 9.17 2.42 -30.67
CA TYR A 303 10.32 2.12 -31.52
C TYR A 303 10.36 0.70 -32.06
N THR A 304 9.64 -0.24 -31.43
CA THR A 304 9.51 -1.62 -31.95
C THR A 304 8.35 -1.79 -32.92
N ASN A 305 7.62 -0.72 -33.25
CA ASN A 305 6.39 -0.75 -34.04
C ASN A 305 5.33 -1.72 -33.45
N GLY A 306 5.22 -1.75 -32.12
CA GLY A 306 4.27 -2.61 -31.40
C GLY A 306 4.66 -4.09 -31.34
N ARG A 307 5.85 -4.49 -31.80
CA ARG A 307 6.31 -5.89 -31.80
C ARG A 307 6.86 -6.37 -30.45
N SER A 308 6.94 -5.49 -29.45
CA SER A 308 7.46 -5.83 -28.12
C SER A 308 6.36 -6.18 -27.12
N VAL A 309 6.66 -7.05 -26.15
CA VAL A 309 5.78 -7.37 -25.02
C VAL A 309 6.56 -7.19 -23.72
N CYS A 310 5.98 -6.48 -22.74
CA CYS A 310 6.61 -6.27 -21.43
C CYS A 310 5.67 -6.73 -20.31
N LEU A 311 6.00 -7.87 -19.71
CA LEU A 311 5.33 -8.41 -18.53
C LEU A 311 5.99 -7.88 -17.27
N THR A 312 5.21 -7.59 -16.25
CA THR A 312 5.70 -7.01 -14.99
C THR A 312 4.99 -7.61 -13.80
N GLU A 313 5.74 -7.85 -12.72
CA GLU A 313 5.22 -8.33 -11.45
C GLU A 313 5.87 -7.55 -10.31
N LEU A 314 5.16 -7.38 -9.18
CA LEU A 314 5.72 -6.70 -8.01
C LEU A 314 6.82 -7.58 -7.41
N LYS A 315 8.06 -7.08 -7.38
CA LYS A 315 9.18 -7.78 -6.74
C LYS A 315 9.34 -7.37 -5.28
N GLY A 316 9.07 -6.10 -4.97
CA GLY A 316 9.17 -5.56 -3.61
C GLY A 316 9.40 -4.06 -3.61
N TYR A 317 9.93 -3.55 -2.50
CA TYR A 317 10.25 -2.13 -2.31
C TYR A 317 11.76 -1.94 -2.18
N GLN A 318 12.29 -0.89 -2.78
CA GLN A 318 13.70 -0.50 -2.66
C GLN A 318 13.81 0.99 -2.37
N ALA A 319 14.99 1.41 -1.93
CA ALA A 319 15.27 2.82 -1.69
C ALA A 319 14.96 3.68 -2.92
N ALA A 320 14.12 4.69 -2.75
CA ALA A 320 13.81 5.64 -3.80
C ALA A 320 15.05 6.46 -4.16
N VAL A 321 15.29 6.62 -5.46
CA VAL A 321 16.41 7.41 -5.97
C VAL A 321 15.93 8.82 -6.34
N GLY A 322 16.64 9.84 -5.86
CA GLY A 322 16.37 11.25 -6.19
C GLY A 322 15.79 12.05 -5.02
N GLN A 323 15.09 13.14 -5.34
CA GLN A 323 14.47 13.99 -4.32
C GLN A 323 13.28 13.29 -3.66
N PRO A 324 13.11 13.43 -2.34
CA PRO A 324 12.02 12.76 -1.64
C PRO A 324 10.67 13.36 -2.03
N VAL A 325 9.74 12.51 -2.44
CA VAL A 325 8.35 12.91 -2.70
C VAL A 325 7.65 13.05 -1.35
N ILE A 326 7.21 14.26 -1.03
CA ILE A 326 6.53 14.56 0.25
C ILE A 326 5.03 14.57 0.03
N GLN A 327 4.31 13.79 0.84
CA GLN A 327 2.87 13.86 0.94
C GLN A 327 2.47 14.74 2.14
N PRO A 328 1.50 15.66 2.00
CA PRO A 328 0.96 16.37 3.16
C PRO A 328 0.35 15.38 4.15
N ARG A 329 0.67 15.53 5.43
CA ARG A 329 0.07 14.72 6.50
C ARG A 329 -1.44 14.99 6.58
N ARG A 330 -2.18 13.98 7.06
CA ARG A 330 -3.61 14.09 7.31
C ARG A 330 -3.81 14.93 8.58
N PRO A 331 -4.47 16.10 8.51
CA PRO A 331 -4.77 16.89 9.68
C PRO A 331 -5.57 16.07 10.69
N ASN A 332 -5.11 16.18 11.91
CA ASN A 332 -5.78 15.73 13.10
C ASN A 332 -5.65 16.88 14.10
N SER A 333 -6.71 17.68 14.21
CA SER A 333 -6.69 18.94 14.98
C SER A 333 -6.21 18.77 16.43
N ARG A 334 -6.43 17.59 17.03
CA ARG A 334 -5.95 17.26 18.37
C ARG A 334 -4.45 16.99 18.37
N LEU A 335 -3.95 16.18 17.44
CA LEU A 335 -2.53 15.82 17.39
C LEU A 335 -1.65 16.94 16.82
N ASP A 336 -2.13 17.68 15.82
CA ASP A 336 -1.35 18.71 15.13
C ASP A 336 -1.02 19.89 16.04
N LYS A 337 -1.94 20.26 16.94
CA LYS A 337 -1.65 21.26 17.99
C LYS A 337 -0.47 20.80 18.84
N VAL A 338 -0.47 19.55 19.26
CA VAL A 338 0.60 19.00 20.11
C VAL A 338 1.91 18.87 19.34
N ARG A 339 1.87 18.36 18.09
CA ARG A 339 3.04 18.32 17.19
C ARG A 339 3.68 19.70 17.05
N HIS A 340 2.87 20.73 16.84
CA HIS A 340 3.36 22.10 16.72
C HIS A 340 4.05 22.60 18.01
N MET A 341 3.58 22.18 19.18
CA MET A 341 4.27 22.48 20.45
C MET A 341 5.64 21.79 20.51
N PHE A 342 5.74 20.51 20.11
CA PHE A 342 7.02 19.78 20.07
C PHE A 342 7.99 20.34 19.01
N GLN A 343 7.50 20.84 17.88
CA GLN A 343 8.33 21.45 16.84
C GLN A 343 8.94 22.79 17.24
N LYS A 344 8.31 23.54 18.16
CA LYS A 344 8.84 24.84 18.63
C LYS A 344 9.95 24.72 19.67
N VAL A 345 10.08 23.55 20.30
CA VAL A 345 11.04 23.30 21.37
C VAL A 345 12.35 22.70 20.84
N MET A 346 12.30 22.07 19.65
CA MET A 346 13.47 21.68 18.86
C MET A 346 13.96 22.85 18.01
#